data_AF-A0A5C3MDI2-F1
#
_entry.id   AF-A0A5C3MDI2-F1
#
_cell.length_a   1.000
_cell.length_b   1.000
_cell.length_c   1.000
_cell.angle_alpha   90.00
_cell.angle_beta   90.00
_cell.angle_gamma   90.00
#
_symmetry.space_group_name_H-M   'P 1'
#
loop_
_entity.id
_entity.type
_entity.pdbx_description
1 polymer ?
#
loop_
_entity_poly.entity_id
_entity_poly.type
_entity_poly.pdbx_seq_one_letter_code
_entity_poly.pdbx_strand_id
1 'polypeptide(L)'
;MTVRFGNHRLAFYVFTFLLSATVLGISANFAKLFLPNILHDFTIFSLVVPSLTIFLFLLSIQWAQPRTEVVQYLVLGILWLTMGAWSTDIIGHVQCDSLSGQMSTKNGEISQQSYCRQMKVVQAFSWAIFCFFVIAMIILVSLASRAQQFGRYEIWEEPIRELPWFGEMPGYYNTHAGGMHSGMPVGMPQYPMSAGGYPAGYNGFQGMPIQTPGHSIVIQPGMNGQPPTVTQVPMSA
;
A
#
# COMPACT_ATOMS: atom_id res chain seq x y z
N MET A 1 3.00 -4.75 -10.09
CA MET A 1 2.45 -3.56 -9.40
C MET A 1 1.64 -2.78 -10.42
N THR A 2 0.34 -2.53 -10.18
CA THR A 2 -0.39 -1.63 -11.07
C THR A 2 0.27 -0.24 -10.96
N VAL A 3 0.66 0.36 -12.09
CA VAL A 3 1.41 1.64 -12.09
C VAL A 3 0.65 2.72 -11.31
N ARG A 4 -0.69 2.67 -11.37
CA ARG A 4 -1.59 3.59 -10.66
C ARG A 4 -1.53 3.42 -9.14
N PHE A 5 -1.64 2.19 -8.63
CA PHE A 5 -1.58 1.96 -7.18
C PHE A 5 -0.22 2.32 -6.61
N GLY A 6 0.86 1.93 -7.30
CA GLY A 6 2.22 2.31 -6.94
C GLY A 6 2.41 3.81 -6.84
N ASN A 7 1.91 4.57 -7.83
CA ASN A 7 1.99 6.03 -7.85
C ASN A 7 1.20 6.67 -6.71
N HIS A 8 -0.03 6.21 -6.42
CA HIS A 8 -0.82 6.75 -5.30
C HIS A 8 -0.18 6.47 -3.94
N ARG A 9 0.35 5.25 -3.74
CA ARG A 9 1.05 4.86 -2.51
C ARG A 9 2.34 5.67 -2.33
N LEU A 10 3.12 5.84 -3.40
CA LEU A 10 4.33 6.67 -3.38
C LEU A 10 4.00 8.14 -3.09
N ALA A 11 2.96 8.70 -3.71
CA ALA A 11 2.52 10.06 -3.43
C ALA A 11 2.12 10.26 -1.96
N PHE A 12 1.40 9.29 -1.38
CA PHE A 12 1.04 9.29 0.05
C PHE A 12 2.28 9.28 0.96
N TYR A 13 3.28 8.44 0.64
CA TYR A 13 4.53 8.39 1.40
C TYR A 13 5.35 9.66 1.29
N VAL A 14 5.52 10.21 0.09
CA VAL A 14 6.24 11.47 -0.12
C VAL A 14 5.55 12.61 0.63
N PHE A 15 4.23 12.70 0.52
CA PHE A 15 3.46 13.72 1.21
C PHE A 15 3.61 13.64 2.73
N THR A 16 3.38 12.46 3.31
CA THR A 16 3.53 12.24 4.76
C THR A 16 4.97 12.43 5.24
N PHE A 17 5.96 12.08 4.41
CA PHE A 17 7.37 12.31 4.70
C PHE A 17 7.68 13.81 4.82
N LEU A 18 7.18 14.63 3.89
CA LEU A 18 7.36 16.08 3.95
C LEU A 18 6.72 16.69 5.20
N LEU A 19 5.50 16.27 5.54
CA LEU A 19 4.83 16.73 6.76
C LEU A 19 5.53 16.26 8.04
N SER A 20 6.08 15.04 8.05
CA SER A 20 6.83 14.53 9.20
C SER A 20 8.16 15.28 9.35
N ALA A 21 8.83 15.61 8.24
CA ALA A 21 10.07 16.37 8.24
C ALA A 21 9.89 17.81 8.76
N THR A 22 8.76 18.47 8.46
CA THR A 22 8.48 19.80 9.01
C THR A 22 8.31 19.75 10.53
N VAL A 23 7.55 18.78 11.05
CA VAL A 23 7.38 18.58 12.51
C VAL A 23 8.71 18.21 13.18
N LEU A 24 9.53 17.37 12.54
CA LEU A 24 10.87 17.04 13.02
C LEU A 24 11.77 18.27 13.10
N GLY A 25 11.74 19.13 12.07
CA GLY A 25 12.53 20.37 12.04
C GLY A 25 12.15 21.33 13.17
N ILE A 26 10.85 21.51 13.44
CA ILE A 26 10.37 22.31 14.56
C ILE A 26 10.77 21.68 15.90
N SER A 27 10.61 20.36 16.03
CA SER A 27 11.00 19.62 17.24
C SER A 27 12.50 19.68 17.52
N ALA A 28 13.34 19.64 16.48
CA ALA A 28 14.79 19.82 16.62
C ALA A 28 15.16 21.24 17.09
N ASN A 29 14.40 22.25 16.65
CA ASN A 29 14.55 23.60 17.17
C ASN A 29 14.17 23.69 18.66
N PHE A 30 13.07 23.05 19.06
CA PHE A 30 12.70 22.95 20.48
C PHE A 30 13.73 22.21 21.31
N ALA A 31 14.29 21.12 20.78
CA ALA A 31 15.36 20.37 21.43
C ALA A 31 16.60 21.24 21.71
N LYS A 32 16.98 22.11 20.77
CA LYS A 32 18.08 23.07 20.97
C LYS A 32 17.80 24.10 22.07
N LEU A 33 16.54 24.50 22.24
CA LEU A 33 16.13 25.57 23.16
C LEU A 33 15.85 25.07 24.59
N PHE A 34 15.21 23.91 24.70
CA PHE A 34 14.58 23.46 25.95
C PHE A 34 15.30 22.29 26.64
N LEU A 35 16.07 21.46 25.91
CA LEU A 35 16.85 20.40 26.54
C LEU A 35 18.04 20.97 27.33
N PRO A 36 18.31 20.49 28.56
CA PRO A 36 17.69 19.30 29.18
C PRO A 36 16.54 19.57 30.18
N ASN A 37 16.33 20.81 30.64
CA ASN A 37 15.58 21.04 31.89
C ASN A 37 14.14 21.55 31.73
N ILE A 38 13.73 22.02 30.55
CA ILE A 38 12.40 22.63 30.33
C ILE A 38 11.65 21.74 29.33
N LEU A 39 10.41 21.33 29.65
CA LEU A 39 9.53 20.56 28.73
C LEU A 39 10.21 19.35 28.04
N HIS A 40 11.06 18.66 28.79
CA HIS A 40 11.91 17.57 28.29
C HIS A 40 11.10 16.44 27.66
N ASP A 41 10.02 16.00 28.33
CA ASP A 41 9.28 14.80 27.94
C ASP A 41 8.54 14.98 26.62
N PHE A 42 7.88 16.14 26.45
CA PHE A 42 7.22 16.47 25.19
C PHE A 42 8.23 16.59 24.05
N THR A 43 9.37 17.24 24.28
CA THR A 43 10.39 17.48 23.25
C THR A 43 11.03 16.18 22.77
N ILE A 44 11.28 15.23 23.68
CA ILE A 44 11.76 13.90 23.30
C ILE A 44 10.70 13.15 22.49
N PHE A 45 9.46 13.14 22.98
CA PHE A 45 8.37 12.46 22.28
C PHE A 45 8.17 13.05 20.87
N SER A 46 8.26 14.37 20.73
CA SER A 46 8.09 15.08 19.45
C SER A 46 9.25 14.85 18.46
N LEU A 47 10.42 14.41 18.93
CA LEU A 47 11.51 13.95 18.07
C LEU A 47 11.34 12.49 17.65
N VAL A 48 10.94 11.62 18.58
CA VAL A 48 10.88 10.17 18.36
C VAL A 48 9.81 9.81 17.33
N VAL A 49 8.59 10.35 17.46
CA VAL A 49 7.47 9.99 16.58
C VAL A 49 7.71 10.30 15.11
N PRO A 50 8.13 11.52 14.70
CA PRO A 50 8.42 11.78 13.28
C PRO A 50 9.64 11.01 12.78
N SER A 51 10.66 10.79 13.62
CA SER A 51 11.84 9.98 13.26
C SER A 51 11.45 8.52 12.98
N LEU A 52 10.62 7.94 13.85
CA LEU A 52 10.10 6.58 13.70
C LEU A 52 9.18 6.48 12.48
N THR A 53 8.36 7.50 12.22
CA THR A 53 7.51 7.58 11.02
C THR A 53 8.36 7.50 9.74
N ILE A 54 9.40 8.32 9.65
CA ILE A 54 10.33 8.33 8.52
C ILE A 54 11.01 6.97 8.36
N PHE A 55 11.57 6.43 9.45
CA PHE A 55 12.27 5.16 9.44
C PHE A 55 11.37 4.00 8.98
N LEU A 56 10.17 3.88 9.55
CA LEU A 56 9.23 2.83 9.16
C LEU A 56 8.78 2.99 7.71
N PHE A 57 8.61 4.21 7.20
CA PHE A 57 8.24 4.42 5.80
C PHE A 57 9.34 3.97 4.83
N LEU A 58 10.61 4.22 5.17
CA LEU A 58 11.75 3.73 4.39
C LEU A 58 11.79 2.19 4.37
N LEU A 59 11.50 1.54 5.51
CA LEU A 59 11.39 0.08 5.58
C LEU A 59 10.22 -0.47 4.76
N SER A 60 9.05 0.16 4.83
CA SER A 60 7.84 -0.27 4.10
C SER A 60 7.95 -0.09 2.59
N ILE A 61 8.85 0.76 2.11
CA ILE A 61 9.17 0.79 0.67
C ILE A 61 9.80 -0.54 0.24
N GLN A 62 10.62 -1.17 1.08
CA GLN A 62 11.35 -2.39 0.76
C GLN A 62 10.53 -3.68 1.01
N TRP A 63 9.80 -3.76 2.13
CA TRP A 63 9.20 -5.02 2.62
C TRP A 63 7.69 -4.90 2.92
N ALA A 64 6.93 -4.27 2.04
CA ALA A 64 5.51 -4.02 2.31
C ALA A 64 4.58 -5.22 2.05
N GLN A 65 3.90 -5.62 3.12
CA GLN A 65 2.74 -6.52 3.11
C GLN A 65 1.50 -5.78 3.64
N PRO A 66 0.28 -6.09 3.16
CA PRO A 66 -0.94 -5.43 3.66
C PRO A 66 -1.11 -5.56 5.17
N ARG A 67 -0.78 -6.73 5.72
CA ARG A 67 -0.86 -7.00 7.17
C ARG A 67 0.06 -6.09 7.98
N THR A 68 1.32 -5.95 7.56
CA THR A 68 2.29 -5.12 8.27
C THR A 68 1.98 -3.64 8.13
N GLU A 69 1.49 -3.20 6.96
CA GLU A 69 1.10 -1.81 6.73
C GLU A 69 -0.09 -1.37 7.59
N VAL A 70 -1.10 -2.21 7.77
CA VAL A 70 -2.24 -1.87 8.64
C VAL A 70 -1.79 -1.67 10.08
N VAL A 71 -0.97 -2.57 10.60
CA VAL A 71 -0.41 -2.45 11.96
C VAL A 71 0.45 -1.19 12.08
N GLN A 72 1.27 -0.92 11.06
CA GLN A 72 2.10 0.28 11.01
C GLN A 72 1.25 1.57 11.02
N TYR A 73 0.23 1.69 10.17
CA TYR A 73 -0.63 2.87 10.13
C TYR A 73 -1.42 3.05 11.44
N LEU A 74 -1.83 1.95 12.08
CA LEU A 74 -2.49 2.00 13.37
C LEU A 74 -1.55 2.54 14.46
N VAL A 75 -0.36 1.97 14.59
CA VAL A 75 0.63 2.38 15.62
C VAL A 75 1.08 3.82 15.38
N LEU A 76 1.44 4.17 14.15
CA LEU A 76 1.81 5.54 13.79
C LEU A 76 0.64 6.50 14.02
N GLY A 77 -0.57 6.12 13.62
CA GLY A 77 -1.78 6.91 13.87
C GLY A 77 -1.97 7.23 15.35
N ILE A 78 -1.84 6.24 16.24
CA ILE A 78 -1.94 6.46 17.69
C ILE A 78 -0.85 7.43 18.16
N LEU A 79 0.40 7.26 17.73
CA LEU A 79 1.49 8.15 18.13
C LEU A 79 1.26 9.60 17.69
N TRP A 80 0.79 9.81 16.45
CA TRP A 80 0.46 11.14 15.93
C TRP A 80 -0.76 11.74 16.62
N LEU A 81 -1.77 10.93 16.94
CA LEU A 81 -2.92 11.35 17.74
C LEU A 81 -2.49 11.80 19.13
N THR A 82 -1.65 11.02 19.82
CA THR A 82 -1.09 11.38 21.12
C THR A 82 -0.31 12.68 21.05
N MET A 83 0.48 12.91 20.01
CA MET A 83 1.19 14.18 19.82
C MET A 83 0.23 15.36 19.61
N GLY A 84 -0.81 15.18 18.80
CA GLY A 84 -1.87 16.18 18.60
C GLY A 84 -2.63 16.50 19.88
N ALA A 85 -2.95 15.48 20.69
CA ALA A 85 -3.64 15.65 21.97
C ALA A 85 -2.75 16.34 23.01
N TRP A 86 -1.49 15.89 23.17
CA TRP A 86 -0.57 16.46 24.15
C TRP A 86 -0.18 17.90 23.80
N SER A 87 0.01 18.21 22.51
CA SER A 87 0.23 19.60 22.08
C SER A 87 -0.98 20.50 22.35
N THR A 88 -2.19 19.96 22.31
CA THR A 88 -3.41 20.68 22.69
C THR A 88 -3.45 20.96 24.19
N ASP A 89 -3.03 20.00 25.02
CA ASP A 89 -2.99 20.14 26.48
C ASP A 89 -1.96 21.19 26.93
N ILE A 90 -0.78 21.23 26.31
CA ILE A 90 0.29 22.19 26.65
C ILE A 90 -0.11 23.64 26.33
N ILE A 91 -0.71 23.89 25.16
CA ILE A 91 -1.08 25.25 24.73
C ILE A 91 -2.44 25.68 25.29
N GLY A 92 -3.40 24.75 25.34
CA GLY A 92 -4.80 25.05 25.54
C GLY A 92 -5.45 25.84 24.38
N HIS A 93 -6.55 26.51 24.70
CA HIS A 93 -7.39 27.26 23.75
C HIS A 93 -6.97 28.73 23.56
N VAL A 94 -5.74 29.09 23.93
CA VAL A 94 -5.26 30.47 23.84
C VAL A 94 -4.96 30.88 22.39
N GLN A 95 -5.23 32.15 22.08
CA GLN A 95 -4.85 32.77 20.81
C GLN A 95 -3.40 33.24 20.91
N CYS A 96 -2.54 32.83 19.96
CA CYS A 96 -1.13 33.18 20.05
C CYS A 96 -0.85 34.69 19.92
N ASP A 97 -1.78 35.48 19.35
CA ASP A 97 -1.60 36.91 19.15
C ASP A 97 -1.86 37.76 20.40
N SER A 98 -2.57 37.23 21.39
CA SER A 98 -2.79 37.90 22.66
C SER A 98 -1.70 37.62 23.70
N LEU A 99 -0.77 36.70 23.42
CA LEU A 99 0.35 36.41 24.31
C LEU A 99 1.44 37.47 24.15
N SER A 100 1.70 38.21 25.23
CA SER A 100 2.86 39.09 25.38
C SER A 100 3.79 38.53 26.46
N GLY A 101 5.09 38.53 26.18
CA GLY A 101 6.10 38.04 27.14
C GLY A 101 7.16 37.14 26.52
N GLN A 102 8.15 36.80 27.33
CA GLN A 102 9.23 35.89 26.97
C GLN A 102 9.22 34.66 27.89
N MET A 103 9.73 33.55 27.37
CA MET A 103 9.90 32.29 28.08
C MET A 103 11.40 32.02 28.18
N SER A 104 11.84 31.60 29.37
CA SER A 104 13.23 31.22 29.60
C SER A 104 13.58 29.96 28.77
N THR A 105 14.72 30.01 28.12
CA THR A 105 15.35 28.89 27.40
C THR A 105 16.74 28.67 27.97
N LYS A 106 17.39 27.57 27.59
CA LYS A 106 18.75 27.25 28.08
C LYS A 106 19.78 28.35 27.83
N ASN A 107 19.67 29.08 26.70
CA ASN A 107 20.70 30.04 26.25
C ASN A 107 20.17 31.49 26.15
N GLY A 108 19.00 31.79 26.72
CA GLY A 108 18.38 33.11 26.61
C GLY A 108 16.87 33.05 26.75
N GLU A 109 16.17 33.96 26.10
CA GLU A 109 14.71 34.06 26.16
C GLU A 109 14.09 33.97 24.77
N ILE A 110 12.94 33.32 24.65
CA ILE A 110 12.15 33.25 23.41
C ILE A 110 10.80 33.91 23.62
N SER A 111 10.29 34.61 22.61
CA SER A 111 8.93 35.15 22.64
C SER A 111 7.90 34.02 22.80
N GLN A 112 7.00 34.17 23.79
CA GLN A 112 5.92 33.22 24.03
C GLN A 112 4.98 33.09 22.82
N GLN A 113 4.80 34.17 22.06
CA GLN A 113 4.02 34.16 20.82
C GLN A 113 4.65 33.27 19.75
N SER A 114 5.99 33.33 19.58
CA SER A 114 6.71 32.48 18.62
C SER A 114 6.59 31.01 18.99
N TYR A 115 6.76 30.68 20.28
CA TYR A 115 6.58 29.33 20.80
C TYR A 115 5.13 28.82 20.55
N CYS A 116 4.12 29.61 20.90
CA CYS A 116 2.72 29.26 20.68
C CYS A 116 2.43 28.97 19.20
N ARG A 117 2.92 29.80 18.28
CA ARG A 117 2.74 29.59 16.83
C ARG A 117 3.38 28.29 16.36
N GLN A 118 4.62 28.02 16.75
CA GLN A 118 5.31 26.77 16.38
C GLN A 118 4.60 25.54 16.94
N MET A 119 4.11 25.62 18.18
CA MET A 119 3.40 24.52 18.82
C MET A 119 2.01 24.29 18.18
N LYS A 120 1.29 25.34 17.77
CA LYS A 120 0.05 25.22 16.97
C LYS A 120 0.29 24.56 15.62
N VAL A 121 1.44 24.85 14.99
CA VAL A 121 1.84 24.19 13.73
C VAL A 121 2.06 22.69 13.96
N VAL A 122 2.79 22.30 15.01
CA VAL A 122 2.96 20.89 15.40
C VAL A 122 1.61 20.23 15.66
N GLN A 123 0.71 20.89 16.39
CA GLN A 123 -0.65 20.41 16.66
C GLN A 123 -1.41 20.14 15.36
N ALA A 124 -1.47 21.12 14.45
CA ALA A 124 -2.23 21.02 13.20
C ALA A 124 -1.69 19.92 12.28
N PHE A 125 -0.38 19.86 12.09
CA PHE A 125 0.23 18.81 11.27
C PHE A 125 0.07 17.42 11.89
N SER A 126 0.12 17.29 13.22
CA SER A 126 -0.09 16.00 13.89
C SER A 126 -1.50 15.46 13.65
N TRP A 127 -2.53 16.32 13.78
CA TRP A 127 -3.91 15.95 13.48
C TRP A 127 -4.11 15.61 12.01
N ALA A 128 -3.52 16.39 11.10
CA ALA A 128 -3.60 16.12 9.67
C ALA A 128 -2.99 14.74 9.34
N ILE A 129 -1.78 14.46 9.81
CA ILE A 129 -1.09 13.18 9.59
C ILE A 129 -1.89 12.02 10.17
N PHE A 130 -2.45 12.17 11.38
CA PHE A 130 -3.33 11.16 11.97
C PHE A 130 -4.53 10.85 11.07
N CYS A 131 -5.25 11.87 10.59
CA CYS A 131 -6.37 11.69 9.68
C CYS A 131 -5.96 10.97 8.38
N PHE A 132 -4.80 11.33 7.82
CA PHE A 132 -4.26 10.67 6.64
C PHE A 132 -3.95 9.18 6.89
N PHE A 133 -3.40 8.82 8.05
CA PHE A 133 -3.18 7.43 8.43
C PHE A 133 -4.48 6.64 8.56
N VAL A 134 -5.51 7.22 9.20
CA VAL A 134 -6.82 6.58 9.33
C VAL A 134 -7.47 6.35 7.97
N ILE A 135 -7.45 7.36 7.09
CA ILE A 135 -7.99 7.24 5.72
C ILE A 135 -7.22 6.17 4.93
N ALA A 136 -5.89 6.19 4.97
CA ALA A 136 -5.06 5.19 4.28
C ALA A 136 -5.33 3.77 4.79
N MET A 137 -5.48 3.59 6.10
CA MET A 137 -5.83 2.32 6.72
C MET A 137 -7.20 1.82 6.25
N ILE A 138 -8.23 2.68 6.25
CA ILE A 138 -9.58 2.32 5.78
C ILE A 138 -9.55 1.90 4.31
N ILE A 139 -8.82 2.64 3.46
CA ILE A 139 -8.67 2.33 2.04
C ILE A 139 -8.00 0.96 1.87
N LEU A 140 -6.89 0.70 2.56
CA LEU A 140 -6.16 -0.56 2.46
C LEU A 140 -7.05 -1.75 2.88
N VAL A 141 -7.70 -1.65 4.04
CA VAL A 141 -8.62 -2.70 4.53
C VAL A 141 -9.78 -2.92 3.56
N SER A 142 -10.36 -1.85 3.00
CA SER A 142 -11.44 -1.94 2.03
C SER A 142 -11.01 -2.64 0.74
N LEU A 143 -9.81 -2.32 0.24
CA LEU A 143 -9.26 -2.94 -0.97
C LEU A 143 -8.92 -4.42 -0.73
N ALA A 144 -8.28 -4.73 0.40
CA ALA A 144 -7.97 -6.12 0.78
C ALA A 144 -9.25 -6.97 0.92
N SER A 145 -10.28 -6.43 1.59
CA SER A 145 -11.56 -7.11 1.78
C SER A 145 -12.27 -7.40 0.45
N ARG A 146 -12.28 -6.43 -0.47
CA ARG A 146 -12.85 -6.63 -1.82
C ARG A 146 -12.11 -7.70 -2.59
N ALA A 147 -10.78 -7.74 -2.50
CA ALA A 147 -9.99 -8.74 -3.21
C ALA A 147 -10.13 -10.14 -2.59
N GLN A 148 -10.38 -10.27 -1.29
CA GLN A 148 -10.78 -11.56 -0.69
C GLN A 148 -12.12 -12.05 -1.23
N GLN A 149 -13.10 -11.16 -1.44
CA GLN A 149 -14.39 -11.52 -2.04
C GLN A 149 -14.25 -12.05 -3.48
N PHE A 150 -13.18 -11.67 -4.19
CA PHE A 150 -12.84 -12.20 -5.52
C PHE A 150 -12.05 -13.53 -5.47
N GLY A 151 -11.95 -14.18 -4.30
CA GLY A 151 -11.38 -15.53 -4.17
C GLY A 151 -9.88 -15.59 -3.85
N ARG A 152 -9.23 -14.45 -3.53
CA ARG A 152 -7.84 -14.42 -3.05
C ARG A 152 -7.78 -14.49 -1.53
N TYR A 153 -7.76 -15.70 -0.99
CA TYR A 153 -7.76 -15.93 0.46
C TYR A 153 -6.47 -15.46 1.16
N GLU A 154 -5.31 -15.55 0.50
CA GLU A 154 -3.97 -15.27 1.08
C GLU A 154 -3.45 -13.84 0.81
N ILE A 155 -4.33 -12.91 0.42
CA ILE A 155 -3.94 -11.54 0.05
C ILE A 155 -3.15 -10.78 1.11
N TRP A 156 -3.32 -11.13 2.38
CA TRP A 156 -2.67 -10.44 3.50
C TRP A 156 -1.18 -10.76 3.64
N GLU A 157 -0.74 -11.88 3.08
CA GLU A 157 0.65 -12.37 3.13
C GLU A 157 1.42 -12.05 1.86
N GLU A 158 0.70 -11.85 0.75
CA GLU A 158 1.29 -11.48 -0.54
C GLU A 158 1.95 -10.08 -0.51
N PRO A 159 3.09 -9.90 -1.19
CA PRO A 159 3.70 -8.58 -1.35
C PRO A 159 2.76 -7.61 -2.06
N ILE A 160 2.60 -6.39 -1.53
CA ILE A 160 1.72 -5.35 -2.10
C ILE A 160 2.04 -5.03 -3.56
N ARG A 161 3.31 -5.23 -3.96
CA ARG A 161 3.78 -5.00 -5.31
C ARG A 161 3.18 -5.96 -6.34
N GLU A 162 2.74 -7.13 -5.94
CA GLU A 162 2.33 -8.22 -6.83
C GLU A 162 0.80 -8.32 -6.99
N LEU A 163 0.08 -7.48 -6.23
CA LEU A 163 -1.39 -7.50 -6.13
C LEU A 163 -2.08 -6.64 -7.21
N PRO A 164 -3.06 -7.19 -7.95
CA PRO A 164 -3.86 -6.45 -8.92
C PRO A 164 -5.02 -5.71 -8.23
N TRP A 165 -4.73 -4.52 -7.69
CA TRP A 165 -5.69 -3.74 -6.91
C TRP A 165 -6.89 -3.17 -7.69
N PHE A 166 -6.82 -3.11 -9.03
CA PHE A 166 -7.81 -2.42 -9.89
C PHE A 166 -8.34 -3.29 -11.04
N GLY A 167 -8.49 -4.60 -10.84
CA GLY A 167 -9.11 -5.49 -11.85
C GLY A 167 -8.24 -5.76 -13.08
N GLU A 168 -6.94 -5.49 -13.00
CA GLU A 168 -5.97 -5.89 -14.02
C GLU A 168 -5.75 -7.42 -13.93
N MET A 169 -5.80 -8.13 -15.07
CA MET A 169 -5.73 -9.60 -15.09
C MET A 169 -4.46 -10.12 -14.38
N PRO A 170 -4.58 -11.13 -13.49
CA PRO A 170 -3.44 -11.74 -12.83
C PRO A 170 -2.57 -12.43 -13.87
N GLY A 171 -1.35 -11.93 -14.08
CA GLY A 171 -0.40 -12.51 -15.05
C GLY A 171 0.53 -11.51 -15.73
N TYR A 172 0.24 -10.22 -15.69
CA TYR A 172 1.08 -9.24 -16.39
C TYR A 172 2.46 -9.01 -15.73
N TYR A 173 2.64 -9.40 -14.45
CA TYR A 173 3.91 -9.19 -13.72
C TYR A 173 4.31 -10.29 -12.71
N ASN A 174 3.56 -11.39 -12.57
CA ASN A 174 3.84 -12.41 -11.53
C ASN A 174 4.41 -13.69 -12.16
N THR A 175 5.73 -13.72 -12.40
CA THR A 175 6.47 -14.96 -12.71
C THR A 175 7.06 -15.62 -11.46
N HIS A 176 6.90 -15.08 -10.24
CA HIS A 176 7.65 -15.55 -9.05
C HIS A 176 6.81 -15.93 -7.82
N ALA A 177 5.47 -15.89 -7.87
CA ALA A 177 4.64 -16.50 -6.83
C ALA A 177 4.56 -18.01 -7.02
N GLY A 178 5.64 -18.71 -6.64
CA GLY A 178 5.66 -20.17 -6.56
C GLY A 178 4.89 -20.64 -5.33
N GLY A 179 3.82 -21.42 -5.54
CA GLY A 179 3.29 -22.29 -4.50
C GLY A 179 1.78 -22.57 -4.54
N MET A 180 1.42 -23.72 -5.13
CA MET A 180 0.24 -24.54 -4.79
C MET A 180 -1.18 -24.00 -5.05
N HIS A 181 -1.70 -24.20 -6.27
CA HIS A 181 -2.87 -25.06 -6.57
C HIS A 181 -3.40 -24.77 -7.99
N SER A 182 -2.90 -25.50 -8.98
CA SER A 182 -3.73 -26.05 -10.06
C SER A 182 -2.84 -27.02 -10.84
N GLY A 183 -3.15 -28.31 -10.72
CA GLY A 183 -2.33 -29.39 -11.22
C GLY A 183 -2.18 -29.35 -12.74
N MET A 184 -0.93 -29.28 -13.19
CA MET A 184 -0.53 -29.65 -14.55
C MET A 184 0.73 -30.52 -14.41
N PRO A 185 0.65 -31.84 -14.66
CA PRO A 185 1.84 -32.67 -14.72
C PRO A 185 2.61 -32.35 -16.01
N VAL A 186 3.66 -31.55 -15.90
CA VAL A 186 4.64 -31.35 -16.98
C VAL A 186 5.60 -32.53 -16.97
N GLY A 187 5.18 -33.61 -17.64
CA GLY A 187 6.04 -34.69 -18.08
C GLY A 187 6.21 -34.61 -19.60
N MET A 188 7.24 -33.90 -20.05
CA MET A 188 7.86 -34.15 -21.36
C MET A 188 8.93 -35.24 -21.12
N PRO A 189 8.96 -36.33 -21.91
CA PRO A 189 9.67 -36.22 -23.18
C PRO A 189 9.12 -37.07 -24.35
N GLN A 190 9.60 -36.69 -25.54
CA GLN A 190 9.71 -37.44 -26.80
C GLN A 190 8.52 -37.52 -27.78
N TYR A 191 8.74 -36.79 -28.88
CA TYR A 191 8.20 -36.99 -30.23
C TYR A 191 8.24 -38.45 -30.70
N PRO A 192 7.28 -38.84 -31.56
CA PRO A 192 7.66 -39.13 -32.94
C PRO A 192 6.81 -38.37 -33.95
N MET A 193 7.50 -37.81 -34.95
CA MET A 193 6.93 -37.28 -36.18
C MET A 193 6.11 -38.35 -36.92
N SER A 194 4.88 -38.04 -37.35
CA SER A 194 4.31 -38.63 -38.56
C SER A 194 3.33 -37.68 -39.27
N ALA A 195 3.82 -37.16 -40.40
CA ALA A 195 3.13 -36.97 -41.68
C ALA A 195 1.61 -36.66 -41.73
N GLY A 196 1.29 -35.52 -42.37
CA GLY A 196 0.28 -35.50 -43.44
C GLY A 196 -0.87 -34.49 -43.29
N GLY A 197 -0.95 -33.56 -44.24
CA GLY A 197 -2.23 -33.16 -44.86
C GLY A 197 -2.97 -31.93 -44.32
N TYR A 198 -2.78 -30.78 -44.98
CA TYR A 198 -3.81 -29.74 -45.18
C TYR A 198 -4.97 -30.30 -46.04
N PRO A 199 -6.22 -29.73 -46.10
CA PRO A 199 -6.49 -28.29 -46.23
C PRO A 199 -7.84 -27.69 -45.68
N ALA A 200 -7.87 -26.36 -45.67
CA ALA A 200 -9.00 -25.43 -45.94
C ALA A 200 -10.29 -25.41 -45.07
N GLY A 201 -10.67 -24.21 -44.61
CA GLY A 201 -12.06 -23.91 -44.22
C GLY A 201 -12.23 -22.67 -43.33
N TYR A 202 -12.57 -21.54 -43.93
CA TYR A 202 -12.76 -20.22 -43.33
C TYR A 202 -14.26 -19.97 -43.05
N ASN A 203 -14.67 -19.74 -41.79
CA ASN A 203 -15.88 -19.00 -41.33
C ASN A 203 -15.97 -19.22 -39.80
N GLY A 204 -15.99 -18.20 -38.93
CA GLY A 204 -16.99 -17.14 -38.90
C GLY A 204 -18.02 -17.47 -37.81
N PHE A 205 -17.73 -17.11 -36.55
CA PHE A 205 -18.68 -16.91 -35.43
C PHE A 205 -20.03 -17.65 -35.53
N GLN A 206 -20.10 -18.94 -35.16
CA GLN A 206 -21.37 -19.55 -34.74
C GLN A 206 -21.18 -20.91 -34.06
N GLY A 207 -21.84 -21.09 -32.91
CA GLY A 207 -22.19 -22.40 -32.38
C GLY A 207 -21.12 -23.05 -31.50
N MET A 208 -21.28 -22.92 -30.18
CA MET A 208 -20.76 -23.94 -29.28
C MET A 208 -21.34 -25.29 -29.72
N PRO A 209 -20.51 -26.29 -30.05
CA PRO A 209 -21.02 -27.55 -30.54
C PRO A 209 -21.74 -28.30 -29.41
N ILE A 210 -23.02 -28.57 -29.62
CA ILE A 210 -23.80 -29.48 -28.78
C ILE A 210 -23.14 -30.86 -28.87
N GLN A 211 -22.73 -31.41 -27.72
CA GLN A 211 -22.16 -32.76 -27.64
C GLN A 211 -23.19 -33.78 -28.11
N THR A 212 -22.98 -34.35 -29.29
CA THR A 212 -23.68 -35.54 -29.76
C THR A 212 -22.96 -36.80 -29.24
N PRO A 213 -23.69 -37.78 -28.69
CA PRO A 213 -23.09 -39.04 -28.22
C PRO A 213 -22.30 -39.72 -29.35
N GLY A 214 -21.06 -40.14 -29.08
CA GLY A 214 -20.17 -40.79 -30.07
C GLY A 214 -19.08 -39.89 -30.67
N HIS A 215 -19.04 -38.59 -30.32
CA HIS A 215 -17.97 -37.67 -30.70
C HIS A 215 -17.16 -37.21 -29.49
N SER A 216 -15.84 -37.10 -29.66
CA SER A 216 -14.95 -36.49 -28.67
C SER A 216 -14.68 -35.03 -29.06
N ILE A 217 -14.72 -34.13 -28.08
CA ILE A 217 -14.41 -32.70 -28.30
C ILE A 217 -12.98 -32.45 -27.84
N VAL A 218 -12.14 -31.98 -28.75
CA VAL A 218 -10.80 -31.50 -28.45
C VAL A 218 -10.81 -29.97 -28.51
N ILE A 219 -10.49 -29.34 -27.38
CA ILE A 219 -10.36 -27.88 -27.27
C ILE A 219 -8.88 -27.56 -27.22
N GLN A 220 -8.34 -26.93 -28.26
CA GLN A 220 -6.97 -26.44 -28.27
C GLN A 220 -6.94 -24.97 -27.81
N PRO A 221 -6.21 -24.64 -26.73
CA PRO A 221 -5.99 -23.26 -26.33
C PRO A 221 -5.26 -22.49 -27.44
N GLY A 222 -5.79 -21.33 -27.84
CA GLY A 222 -5.16 -20.50 -28.86
C GLY A 222 -3.82 -19.96 -28.37
N MET A 223 -2.78 -20.08 -29.19
CA MET A 223 -1.49 -19.44 -28.91
C MET A 223 -1.61 -17.92 -29.06
N ASN A 224 -0.98 -17.16 -28.16
CA ASN A 224 -0.93 -15.69 -28.17
C ASN A 224 -2.29 -14.98 -28.08
N GLY A 225 -3.21 -15.48 -27.24
CA GLY A 225 -4.48 -14.80 -26.94
C GLY A 225 -5.53 -14.90 -28.05
N GLN A 226 -5.32 -15.77 -29.04
CA GLN A 226 -6.34 -16.10 -30.03
C GLN A 226 -7.47 -16.95 -29.39
N PRO A 227 -8.71 -16.85 -29.89
CA PRO A 227 -9.81 -17.66 -29.40
C PRO A 227 -9.51 -19.17 -29.57
N PRO A 228 -9.95 -20.02 -28.62
CA PRO A 228 -9.68 -21.45 -28.65
C PRO A 228 -10.32 -22.10 -29.88
N THR A 229 -9.60 -23.04 -30.49
CA THR A 229 -10.12 -23.83 -31.61
C THR A 229 -10.78 -25.09 -31.05
N VAL A 230 -12.05 -25.31 -31.41
CA VAL A 230 -12.82 -26.48 -30.98
C VAL A 230 -12.98 -27.42 -32.17
N THR A 231 -12.48 -28.64 -32.04
CA THR A 231 -12.58 -29.67 -33.08
C THR A 231 -13.30 -30.90 -32.52
N GLN A 232 -14.32 -31.37 -33.23
CA GLN A 232 -14.98 -32.62 -32.90
C GLN A 232 -14.35 -33.75 -33.71
N VAL A 233 -13.91 -34.81 -33.03
CA VAL A 233 -13.35 -36.00 -33.67
C VAL A 233 -14.31 -37.17 -33.44
N PRO A 234 -14.80 -37.84 -34.51
CA PRO A 234 -15.60 -39.07 -34.36
C PRO A 234 -14.77 -40.15 -33.68
N MET A 235 -15.35 -40.80 -32.67
CA MET A 235 -14.75 -42.00 -32.09
C MET A 235 -15.08 -43.15 -33.03
N SER A 236 -14.12 -43.56 -33.86
CA SER A 236 -14.22 -44.85 -34.57
C SER A 236 -14.13 -45.97 -33.53
N ALA A 237 -15.14 -46.84 -33.51
CA ALA A 237 -15.15 -48.08 -32.75
C ALA A 237 -14.07 -49.05 -33.24
#